data_AF-A0A2H0Q369-F1
#
_entry.id   AF-A0A2H0Q369-F1
#
_cell.length_a   1.000
_cell.length_b   1.000
_cell.length_c   1.000
_cell.angle_alpha   90.00
_cell.angle_beta   90.00
_cell.angle_gamma   90.00
#
_symmetry.space_group_name_H-M   'P 1'
#
loop_
_entity.id
_entity.type
_entity.pdbx_description
1 polymer ?
#
loop_
_entity_poly.entity_id
_entity_poly.type
_entity_poly.pdbx_seq_one_letter_code
_entity_poly.pdbx_strand_id
1 'polypeptide(L)'
;ALTHNKNILDQAIAQYSSSDGVMRMQARLRERFTVKLDKNRRRVGSKLATSSIGRCLMYVKFGLVSGGYMPYPGTRHAQDFGPVLRNNGFTNLMNTPGFEDITPENAPPGAVIIYRGGESGHIEVKMDDGKYGSDFVSSSPISARTSRRVPIGIYVKIPRNIEGLVEVPNE
;
A
#
# COMPACT_ATOMS: atom_id res chain seq x y z
N ALA A 1 -21.53 -17.82 -6.10
CA ALA A 1 -20.15 -17.53 -6.55
C ALA A 1 -19.52 -16.39 -5.76
N LEU A 2 -20.12 -15.19 -5.77
CA LEU A 2 -19.52 -13.98 -5.19
C LEU A 2 -19.17 -14.11 -3.69
N THR A 3 -20.13 -14.50 -2.83
CA THR A 3 -19.90 -14.68 -1.38
C THR A 3 -18.82 -15.72 -1.08
N HIS A 4 -18.81 -16.83 -1.82
CA HIS A 4 -17.80 -17.89 -1.68
C HIS A 4 -16.40 -17.39 -2.05
N ASN A 5 -16.26 -16.75 -3.21
CA ASN A 5 -14.99 -16.17 -3.65
C ASN A 5 -14.50 -15.09 -2.68
N LYS A 6 -15.40 -14.25 -2.17
CA LYS A 6 -15.07 -13.23 -1.19
C LYS A 6 -14.48 -13.84 0.08
N ASN A 7 -15.08 -14.91 0.61
CA ASN A 7 -14.56 -15.59 1.80
C ASN A 7 -13.14 -16.15 1.59
N ILE A 8 -12.90 -16.76 0.42
CA ILE A 8 -11.57 -17.27 0.05
C ILE A 8 -10.55 -16.12 -0.05
N LEU A 9 -10.94 -15.01 -0.68
CA LEU A 9 -10.09 -13.83 -0.81
C LEU A 9 -9.82 -13.17 0.55
N ASP A 10 -10.82 -13.08 1.43
CA ASP A 10 -10.67 -12.56 2.79
C ASP A 10 -9.64 -13.38 3.58
N GLN A 11 -9.65 -14.72 3.46
CA GLN A 11 -8.64 -15.58 4.08
C GLN A 11 -7.24 -15.33 3.53
N ALA A 12 -7.09 -15.22 2.21
CA ALA A 12 -5.79 -14.91 1.59
C ALA A 12 -5.28 -13.52 1.98
N ILE A 13 -6.18 -12.53 2.10
CA ILE A 13 -5.87 -11.18 2.57
C ILE A 13 -5.45 -11.20 4.04
N ALA A 14 -6.13 -11.98 4.89
CA ALA A 14 -5.77 -12.13 6.30
C ALA A 14 -4.37 -12.75 6.45
N GLN A 15 -4.06 -13.81 5.69
CA GLN A 15 -2.72 -14.42 5.65
C GLN A 15 -1.65 -13.43 5.16
N TYR A 16 -1.94 -12.65 4.12
CA TYR A 16 -1.05 -11.59 3.67
C TYR A 16 -0.79 -10.55 4.77
N SER A 17 -1.85 -10.08 5.43
CA SER A 17 -1.80 -9.01 6.44
C SER A 17 -0.97 -9.41 7.66
N SER A 18 -0.95 -10.68 8.03
CA SER A 18 -0.17 -11.23 9.14
C SER A 18 1.22 -11.76 8.74
N SER A 19 1.59 -11.68 7.46
CA SER A 19 2.84 -12.25 6.95
C SER A 19 4.10 -11.52 7.43
N ASP A 20 5.22 -12.24 7.50
CA ASP A 20 6.55 -11.67 7.78
C ASP A 20 6.93 -10.54 6.82
N GLY A 21 6.48 -10.63 5.56
CA GLY A 21 6.72 -9.59 4.56
C GLY A 21 6.06 -8.27 4.95
N VAL A 22 4.81 -8.30 5.45
CA VAL A 22 4.12 -7.11 5.96
C VAL A 22 4.82 -6.59 7.21
N MET A 23 5.19 -7.46 8.14
CA MET A 23 5.90 -7.05 9.36
C MET A 23 7.23 -6.35 9.05
N ARG A 24 8.05 -6.89 8.15
CA ARG A 24 9.32 -6.27 7.71
C ARG A 24 9.10 -4.96 6.97
N MET A 25 8.09 -4.89 6.10
CA MET A 25 7.73 -3.65 5.41
C MET A 25 7.37 -2.53 6.39
N GLN A 26 6.52 -2.84 7.36
CA GLN A 26 6.10 -1.89 8.37
C GLN A 26 7.24 -1.49 9.31
N ALA A 27 8.05 -2.45 9.77
CA ALA A 27 9.22 -2.18 10.59
C ALA A 27 10.16 -1.19 9.89
N ARG A 28 10.42 -1.40 8.59
CA ARG A 28 11.25 -0.49 7.80
C ARG A 28 10.67 0.92 7.69
N LEU A 29 9.36 1.06 7.57
CA LEU A 29 8.71 2.37 7.59
C LEU A 29 8.87 3.05 8.96
N ARG A 30 8.64 2.31 10.06
CA ARG A 30 8.81 2.83 11.44
C ARG A 30 10.23 3.36 11.68
N GLU A 31 11.25 2.62 11.27
CA GLU A 31 12.66 3.04 11.36
C GLU A 31 12.95 4.36 10.62
N ARG A 32 12.14 4.69 9.61
CA ARG A 32 12.42 5.80 8.70
C ARG A 32 11.57 7.02 8.97
N PHE A 33 10.48 6.95 9.74
CA PHE A 33 9.63 8.11 10.02
C PHE A 33 10.39 9.30 10.62
N THR A 34 11.49 9.07 11.34
CA THR A 34 12.29 10.14 11.95
C THR A 34 13.56 10.48 11.16
N VAL A 35 13.80 9.82 10.02
CA VAL A 35 15.02 10.00 9.21
C VAL A 35 14.72 10.86 7.99
N LYS A 36 15.55 11.87 7.72
CA LYS A 36 15.51 12.66 6.47
C LYS A 36 16.53 12.12 5.48
N LEU A 37 16.05 11.69 4.32
CA LEU A 37 16.88 11.17 3.23
C LEU A 37 16.90 12.14 2.04
N ASP A 38 18.04 12.28 1.36
CA ASP A 38 18.20 13.04 0.11
C ASP A 38 17.81 12.23 -1.13
N LYS A 39 17.87 12.83 -2.32
CA LYS A 39 17.44 12.17 -3.57
C LYS A 39 18.30 10.95 -3.93
N ASN A 40 19.51 10.90 -3.36
CA ASN A 40 20.46 9.81 -3.51
C ASN A 40 20.31 8.77 -2.39
N ARG A 41 19.24 8.85 -1.59
CA ARG A 41 18.93 7.94 -0.47
C ARG A 41 19.93 8.02 0.70
N ARG A 42 20.70 9.11 0.80
CA ARG A 42 21.64 9.37 1.89
C ARG A 42 20.95 10.08 3.04
N ARG A 43 21.32 9.74 4.27
CA ARG A 43 20.83 10.44 5.47
C ARG A 43 21.41 11.85 5.51
N VAL A 44 20.54 12.85 5.61
CA VAL A 44 20.91 14.27 5.71
C VAL A 44 20.36 14.95 6.95
N GLY A 45 19.69 14.19 7.83
CA GLY A 45 19.21 14.70 9.11
C GLY A 45 18.10 13.84 9.70
N SER A 46 17.32 14.46 10.58
CA SER A 46 16.12 13.91 11.18
C SER A 46 14.89 14.75 10.82
N LYS A 47 13.71 14.23 11.13
CA LYS A 47 12.42 14.92 11.02
C LYS A 47 11.47 14.40 12.10
N LEU A 48 10.38 15.13 12.35
CA LEU A 48 9.29 14.60 13.17
C LEU A 48 8.61 13.42 12.44
N ALA A 49 8.23 12.40 13.20
CA ALA A 49 7.59 11.21 12.65
C ALA A 49 6.30 11.53 11.88
N THR A 50 5.57 12.55 12.31
CA THR A 50 4.29 13.03 11.74
C THR A 50 4.43 14.05 10.62
N SER A 51 5.67 14.45 10.27
CA SER A 51 5.94 15.48 9.26
C SER A 51 6.44 14.87 7.95
N SER A 52 5.80 15.20 6.83
CA SER A 52 6.23 14.77 5.49
C SER A 52 7.38 15.62 4.97
N ILE A 53 8.23 15.02 4.14
CA ILE A 53 9.29 15.70 3.39
C ILE A 53 9.12 15.52 1.87
N GLY A 54 7.91 15.15 1.42
CA GLY A 54 7.57 14.99 0.01
C GLY A 54 8.23 13.78 -0.66
N ARG A 55 8.53 12.72 0.09
CA ARG A 55 9.27 11.54 -0.39
C ARG A 55 8.55 10.23 -0.13
N CYS A 56 7.22 10.27 0.01
CA CYS A 56 6.37 9.12 0.32
C CYS A 56 6.74 7.85 -0.48
N LEU A 57 6.84 7.96 -1.81
CA LEU A 57 7.19 6.83 -2.67
C LEU A 57 8.56 6.22 -2.35
N MET A 58 9.58 7.03 -2.07
CA MET A 58 10.91 6.51 -1.75
C MET A 58 10.88 5.65 -0.47
N TYR A 59 10.10 6.07 0.53
CA TYR A 59 9.99 5.38 1.81
C TYR A 59 9.16 4.11 1.69
N VAL A 60 8.04 4.16 0.98
CA VAL A 60 7.22 2.98 0.67
C VAL A 60 8.03 1.94 -0.12
N LYS A 61 8.86 2.35 -1.09
CA LYS A 61 9.77 1.43 -1.79
C LYS A 61 10.75 0.73 -0.84
N PHE A 62 11.31 1.42 0.14
CA PHE A 62 12.17 0.75 1.14
C PHE A 62 11.40 -0.29 1.94
N GLY A 63 10.16 0.02 2.32
CA GLY A 63 9.24 -0.93 2.95
C GLY A 63 9.05 -2.17 2.08
N LEU A 64 8.66 -1.99 0.83
CA LEU A 64 8.38 -3.09 -0.10
C LEU A 64 9.61 -3.98 -0.36
N VAL A 65 10.78 -3.37 -0.53
CA VAL A 65 12.06 -4.10 -0.67
C VAL A 65 12.38 -4.91 0.58
N SER A 66 12.20 -4.31 1.77
CA SER A 66 12.48 -5.01 3.05
C SER A 66 11.47 -6.12 3.33
N GLY A 67 10.23 -5.97 2.85
CA GLY A 67 9.24 -7.03 2.85
C GLY A 67 9.61 -8.21 1.96
N GLY A 68 10.55 -8.03 1.02
CA GLY A 68 10.91 -9.05 0.02
C GLY A 68 9.95 -9.09 -1.17
N TYR A 69 9.13 -8.04 -1.36
CA TYR A 69 8.09 -8.03 -2.39
C TYR A 69 8.59 -7.68 -3.78
N MET A 70 9.69 -6.92 -3.87
CA MET A 70 10.27 -6.47 -5.13
C MET A 70 11.68 -5.92 -4.94
N PRO A 71 12.53 -5.96 -5.99
CA PRO A 71 13.73 -5.12 -6.02
C PRO A 71 13.35 -3.63 -6.06
N TYR A 72 14.30 -2.73 -5.77
CA TYR A 72 14.03 -1.29 -5.72
C TYR A 72 13.64 -0.73 -7.11
N PRO A 73 12.40 -0.25 -7.32
CA PRO A 73 11.92 0.09 -8.66
C PRO A 73 12.20 1.55 -9.06
N GLY A 74 12.26 1.82 -10.37
CA GLY A 74 12.65 3.11 -10.97
C GLY A 74 11.57 4.20 -11.08
N THR A 75 10.33 3.98 -10.64
CA THR A 75 9.21 4.94 -10.84
C THR A 75 9.41 6.26 -10.11
N ARG A 76 9.16 7.39 -10.77
CA ARG A 76 9.36 8.72 -10.18
C ARG A 76 8.17 9.22 -9.34
N HIS A 77 6.94 8.99 -9.82
CA HIS A 77 5.73 9.51 -9.19
C HIS A 77 4.93 8.41 -8.51
N ALA A 78 4.29 8.74 -7.39
CA ALA A 78 3.50 7.80 -6.60
C ALA A 78 2.27 7.32 -7.36
N GLN A 79 1.59 8.22 -8.07
CA GLN A 79 0.39 7.89 -8.86
C GLN A 79 0.66 6.88 -9.99
N ASP A 80 1.90 6.81 -10.49
CA ASP A 80 2.30 5.89 -11.57
C ASP A 80 2.80 4.53 -11.04
N PHE A 81 2.70 4.29 -9.73
CA PHE A 81 3.30 3.11 -9.11
C PHE A 81 2.42 1.85 -9.18
N GLY A 82 1.13 2.00 -9.50
CA GLY A 82 0.18 0.88 -9.61
C GLY A 82 0.61 -0.22 -10.59
N PRO A 83 1.04 0.10 -11.83
CA PRO A 83 1.60 -0.88 -12.75
C PRO A 83 2.78 -1.68 -12.18
N VAL A 84 3.69 -1.03 -11.42
CA VAL A 84 4.83 -1.72 -10.80
C VAL A 84 4.37 -2.75 -9.77
N LEU A 85 3.39 -2.39 -8.93
CA LEU A 85 2.82 -3.32 -7.96
C LEU A 85 2.20 -4.53 -8.67
N ARG A 86 1.40 -4.32 -9.72
CA ARG A 86 0.77 -5.41 -10.50
C ARG A 86 1.79 -6.33 -11.17
N ASN A 87 2.86 -5.76 -11.74
CA ASN A 87 3.95 -6.51 -12.34
C ASN A 87 4.70 -7.37 -11.31
N ASN A 88 4.74 -6.93 -10.05
CA ASN A 88 5.28 -7.71 -8.92
C ASN A 88 4.19 -8.53 -8.21
N GLY A 89 3.07 -8.80 -8.88
CA GLY A 89 2.05 -9.74 -8.45
C GLY A 89 1.09 -9.22 -7.37
N PHE A 90 1.00 -7.91 -7.14
CA PHE A 90 -0.04 -7.35 -6.28
C PHE A 90 -1.38 -7.28 -7.03
N THR A 91 -2.45 -7.48 -6.27
CA THR A 91 -3.84 -7.37 -6.73
C THR A 91 -4.41 -6.03 -6.28
N ASN A 92 -5.07 -5.30 -7.18
CA ASN A 92 -5.80 -4.08 -6.83
C ASN A 92 -7.22 -4.43 -6.37
N LEU A 93 -7.50 -4.33 -5.07
CA LEU A 93 -8.78 -4.68 -4.48
C LEU A 93 -9.94 -3.83 -5.01
N MET A 94 -9.67 -2.57 -5.41
CA MET A 94 -10.71 -1.70 -5.98
C MET A 94 -11.28 -2.22 -7.31
N ASN A 95 -10.60 -3.16 -7.96
CA ASN A 95 -11.03 -3.79 -9.21
C ASN A 95 -11.35 -5.28 -9.01
N THR A 96 -11.45 -5.75 -7.77
CA THR A 96 -11.72 -7.16 -7.45
C THR A 96 -13.20 -7.33 -7.09
N PRO A 97 -13.93 -8.26 -7.73
CA PRO A 97 -15.30 -8.55 -7.36
C PRO A 97 -15.48 -8.88 -5.87
N GLY A 98 -16.47 -8.26 -5.22
CA GLY A 98 -16.74 -8.40 -3.78
C GLY A 98 -15.94 -7.44 -2.88
N PHE A 99 -15.16 -6.52 -3.48
CA PHE A 99 -14.40 -5.47 -2.80
C PHE A 99 -14.65 -4.08 -3.41
N GLU A 100 -15.79 -3.88 -4.06
CA GLU A 100 -16.16 -2.62 -4.73
C GLU A 100 -16.20 -1.44 -3.75
N ASP A 101 -16.58 -1.68 -2.50
CA ASP A 101 -16.67 -0.68 -1.43
C ASP A 101 -15.36 -0.53 -0.63
N ILE A 102 -14.23 -1.05 -1.13
CA ILE A 102 -12.94 -0.90 -0.44
C ILE A 102 -12.48 0.57 -0.49
N THR A 103 -12.19 1.10 0.70
CA THR A 103 -11.69 2.44 0.95
C THR A 103 -10.34 2.38 1.66
N PRO A 104 -9.55 3.46 1.68
CA PRO A 104 -8.35 3.52 2.51
C PRO A 104 -8.58 3.19 3.98
N GLU A 105 -9.74 3.55 4.52
CA GLU A 105 -10.12 3.34 5.92
C GLU A 105 -10.32 1.86 6.24
N ASN A 106 -11.01 1.11 5.37
CA ASN A 106 -11.27 -0.33 5.55
C ASN A 106 -10.25 -1.24 4.85
N ALA A 107 -9.23 -0.67 4.20
CA ALA A 107 -8.14 -1.43 3.59
C ALA A 107 -7.42 -2.29 4.65
N PRO A 108 -7.01 -3.53 4.29
CA PRO A 108 -6.36 -4.44 5.23
C PRO A 108 -4.94 -3.96 5.60
N PRO A 109 -4.42 -4.30 6.78
CA PRO A 109 -3.02 -4.05 7.14
C PRO A 109 -2.05 -4.59 6.08
N GLY A 110 -1.00 -3.83 5.80
CA GLY A 110 -0.07 -4.09 4.72
C GLY A 110 -0.56 -3.66 3.33
N ALA A 111 -1.80 -3.21 3.15
CA ALA A 111 -2.24 -2.68 1.86
C ALA A 111 -1.42 -1.44 1.47
N VAL A 112 -0.98 -1.40 0.21
CA VAL A 112 -0.34 -0.23 -0.40
C VAL A 112 -1.42 0.58 -1.09
N ILE A 113 -1.60 1.83 -0.67
CA ILE A 113 -2.67 2.70 -1.14
C ILE A 113 -2.04 3.82 -1.97
N ILE A 114 -2.51 3.97 -3.21
CA ILE A 114 -2.02 4.97 -4.15
C ILE A 114 -3.11 6.00 -4.41
N TYR A 115 -2.72 7.27 -4.42
CA TYR A 115 -3.61 8.40 -4.66
C TYR A 115 -3.14 9.24 -5.84
N ARG A 116 -4.08 9.72 -6.64
CA ARG A 116 -3.87 10.83 -7.59
C ARG A 116 -4.05 12.19 -6.89
N GLY A 117 -3.69 13.25 -7.61
CA GLY A 117 -3.77 14.64 -7.16
C GLY A 117 -2.40 15.20 -6.75
N GLY A 118 -2.23 16.52 -6.78
CA GLY A 118 -0.89 17.14 -6.72
C GLY A 118 -0.01 16.77 -7.93
N GLU A 119 1.26 17.18 -7.93
CA GLU A 119 2.17 16.92 -9.06
C GLU A 119 2.56 15.44 -9.21
N SER A 120 2.77 14.74 -8.08
CA SER A 120 3.35 13.37 -8.08
C SER A 120 2.43 12.30 -7.48
N GLY A 121 1.19 12.62 -7.12
CA GLY A 121 0.35 11.71 -6.33
C GLY A 121 0.83 11.56 -4.89
N HIS A 122 0.26 10.58 -4.18
CA HIS A 122 0.69 10.14 -2.85
C HIS A 122 0.61 8.62 -2.76
N ILE A 123 1.39 8.04 -1.85
CA ILE A 123 1.38 6.61 -1.58
C ILE A 123 1.65 6.38 -0.10
N GLU A 124 0.90 5.47 0.50
CA GLU A 124 1.09 5.05 1.88
C GLU A 124 0.74 3.57 2.05
N VAL A 125 1.11 3.02 3.20
CA VAL A 125 0.82 1.66 3.62
C VAL A 125 -0.12 1.73 4.80
N LYS A 126 -1.25 1.03 4.75
CA LYS A 126 -2.06 0.76 5.95
C LYS A 126 -1.20 -0.08 6.89
N MET A 127 -0.77 0.47 8.02
CA MET A 127 0.08 -0.25 8.96
C MET A 127 -0.75 -1.06 9.94
N ASP A 128 -1.86 -0.49 10.36
CA ASP A 128 -2.79 -1.06 11.32
C ASP A 128 -4.08 -0.22 11.27
N ASP A 129 -5.08 -0.59 12.04
CA ASP A 129 -6.25 0.24 12.24
C ASP A 129 -5.85 1.61 12.80
N GLY A 130 -6.29 2.65 12.08
CA GLY A 130 -5.93 4.03 12.40
C GLY A 130 -4.44 4.35 12.29
N LYS A 131 -3.61 3.60 11.52
CA LYS A 131 -2.20 3.97 11.27
C LYS A 131 -1.81 3.81 9.80
N TYR A 132 -1.27 4.89 9.23
CA TYR A 132 -0.89 4.97 7.83
C TYR A 132 0.56 5.45 7.72
N GLY A 133 1.38 4.70 6.99
CA GLY A 133 2.82 4.93 6.88
C GLY A 133 3.25 5.27 5.46
N SER A 134 3.93 6.39 5.29
CA SER A 134 4.57 6.80 4.03
C SER A 134 6.00 7.29 4.31
N ASP A 135 6.34 8.52 3.93
CA ASP A 135 7.52 9.17 4.50
C ASP A 135 7.26 9.70 5.92
N PHE A 136 6.01 9.73 6.39
CA PHE A 136 5.59 10.05 7.75
C PHE A 136 4.52 9.04 8.23
N VAL A 137 4.12 9.13 9.49
CA VAL A 137 2.99 8.37 10.05
C VAL A 137 1.80 9.27 10.39
N SER A 138 0.58 8.83 10.11
CA SER A 138 -0.67 9.50 10.50
C SER A 138 -1.71 8.54 11.07
N SER A 139 -2.69 9.11 11.79
CA SER A 139 -3.83 8.40 12.36
C SER A 139 -5.01 8.18 11.40
N SER A 140 -4.95 8.80 10.22
CA SER A 140 -5.97 8.71 9.17
C SER A 140 -5.30 8.68 7.79
N PRO A 141 -5.97 8.12 6.76
CA PRO A 141 -5.43 8.11 5.41
C PRO A 141 -5.40 9.53 4.85
N ILE A 142 -4.55 9.77 3.84
CA ILE A 142 -4.40 11.14 3.33
C ILE A 142 -5.70 11.70 2.72
N SER A 143 -6.56 10.84 2.17
CA SER A 143 -7.86 11.22 1.57
C SER A 143 -8.84 11.78 2.60
N ALA A 144 -8.81 11.29 3.84
CA ALA A 144 -9.64 11.82 4.93
C ALA A 144 -9.18 13.21 5.40
N ARG A 145 -7.94 13.61 5.07
CA ARG A 145 -7.34 14.89 5.49
C ARG A 145 -7.43 15.96 4.41
N THR A 146 -7.65 15.56 3.16
CA THR A 146 -7.76 16.49 2.03
C THR A 146 -8.51 15.86 0.85
N SER A 147 -9.49 16.58 0.32
CA SER A 147 -10.23 16.19 -0.88
C SER A 147 -9.39 16.17 -2.16
N ARG A 148 -8.17 16.75 -2.14
CA ARG A 148 -7.26 16.76 -3.28
C ARG A 148 -6.61 15.40 -3.55
N ARG A 149 -6.72 14.44 -2.64
CA ARG A 149 -6.13 13.10 -2.77
C ARG A 149 -7.23 12.08 -2.97
N VAL A 150 -7.31 11.53 -4.17
CA VAL A 150 -8.32 10.53 -4.54
C VAL A 150 -7.63 9.18 -4.66
N PRO A 151 -8.07 8.14 -3.93
CA PRO A 151 -7.50 6.80 -4.07
C PRO A 151 -7.73 6.29 -5.50
N ILE A 152 -6.69 5.72 -6.10
CA ILE A 152 -6.70 5.12 -7.45
C ILE A 152 -6.23 3.67 -7.44
N GLY A 153 -5.91 3.14 -6.26
CA GLY A 153 -5.69 1.71 -6.08
C GLY A 153 -5.32 1.36 -4.64
N ILE A 154 -5.81 0.20 -4.21
CA ILE A 154 -5.54 -0.41 -2.91
C ILE A 154 -4.99 -1.80 -3.20
N TYR A 155 -3.70 -2.01 -2.94
CA TYR A 155 -2.96 -3.16 -3.42
C TYR A 155 -2.53 -4.09 -2.29
N VAL A 156 -2.75 -5.38 -2.46
CA VAL A 156 -2.27 -6.45 -1.56
C VAL A 156 -1.55 -7.53 -2.35
N LYS A 157 -0.67 -8.32 -1.71
CA LYS A 157 0.05 -9.43 -2.35
C LYS A 157 -0.59 -10.77 -1.95
N ILE A 158 -1.69 -11.10 -2.61
CA ILE A 158 -2.32 -12.43 -2.51
C ILE A 158 -1.88 -13.35 -3.66
N PRO A 159 -2.01 -14.68 -3.54
CA PRO A 159 -1.75 -15.60 -4.65
C PRO A 159 -2.62 -15.26 -5.87
N ARG A 160 -2.05 -15.37 -7.08
CA ARG A 160 -2.82 -15.14 -8.33
C ARG A 160 -3.82 -16.25 -8.60
N ASN A 161 -3.44 -17.48 -8.25
CA ASN A 161 -4.29 -18.66 -8.36
C ASN A 161 -4.62 -19.06 -6.93
N ILE A 162 -5.84 -18.78 -6.48
CA ILE A 162 -6.33 -19.27 -5.19
C ILE A 162 -7.28 -20.43 -5.51
N GLU A 163 -6.94 -21.61 -5.00
CA GLU A 163 -7.74 -22.81 -5.18
C GLU A 163 -9.16 -22.61 -4.62
N GLY A 164 -10.16 -23.09 -5.34
CA GLY A 164 -11.57 -22.99 -4.92
C GLY A 164 -12.29 -21.70 -5.33
N LEU A 165 -11.63 -20.75 -6.00
CA LEU A 165 -12.33 -19.66 -6.68
C LEU A 165 -13.19 -20.23 -7.82
N VAL A 166 -14.45 -19.81 -7.87
CA VAL A 166 -15.42 -20.21 -8.91
C VAL A 166 -15.72 -19.04 -9.83
N GLU A 167 -16.06 -19.32 -11.09
CA GLU A 167 -16.46 -18.27 -12.03
C GLU A 167 -17.71 -17.54 -11.52
N VAL A 168 -17.71 -16.21 -11.62
CA VAL A 168 -18.89 -15.39 -11.36
C VAL A 168 -19.55 -15.19 -12.72
N PRO A 169 -20.78 -15.69 -12.94
CA PRO A 169 -21.48 -15.49 -14.20
C PRO A 169 -21.60 -14.00 -14.52
N ASN A 170 -21.39 -13.62 -15.78
CA ASN A 170 -21.74 -12.29 -16.24
C ASN A 170 -23.28 -12.18 -16.23
N GLU A 171 -23.81 -11.28 -15.41
CA GLU A 171 -25.23 -10.89 -15.47
C GLU A 171 -25.58 -10.21 -16.81
#